data_AF-A0A0M7MM99-F1
#
_entry.id   AF-A0A0M7MM99-F1
#
_cell.length_a   1.000
_cell.length_b   1.000
_cell.length_c   1.000
_cell.angle_alpha   90.00
_cell.angle_beta   90.00
_cell.angle_gamma   90.00
#
_symmetry.space_group_name_H-M   'P 1'
#
loop_
_entity.id
_entity.type
_entity.pdbx_description
1 polymer ?
#
loop_
_entity_poly.entity_id
_entity_poly.type
_entity_poly.pdbx_seq_one_letter_code
_entity_poly.pdbx_strand_id
1 'polypeptide(L)'
;MQASNAPIKSAVPFAKSGTKNTIPVSSQISIKPGAASFTDGFPPLTMTPLAAGGVPPYGADFNGILNFLSEGQRWANAGGGYTFDAAFAAAIGGYPKGALIIGNDGLTVWVSQADNNTIDPNAGVSVNWRALASLTSPVFLGTPAAPTPDYGDNTNKLATTEFVQSAVAGVASPPATTLVSGISRRATTPEAQAFTSSDVTISPASLRAAFQGANYSATFNGYQVLPSGIIEQWGVVPLVTLPANSTSDAVVTFPMAFAANALSIAVSVETPAPTQVSCSVMTDTLTATGVTLRRGNSSTSTPWNVVVRYRVIGR
;
A
#
# COMPACT_ATOMS: atom_id res chain seq x y z
N MET A 1 -41.63 -28.14 17.35
CA MET A 1 -40.92 -28.55 18.58
C MET A 1 -40.34 -27.28 19.20
N GLN A 2 -40.74 -26.89 20.42
CA GLN A 2 -40.20 -25.69 21.09
C GLN A 2 -38.94 -26.07 21.88
N ALA A 3 -38.02 -25.13 22.09
CA ALA A 3 -36.80 -25.38 22.88
C ALA A 3 -37.10 -25.85 24.32
N SER A 4 -38.25 -25.45 24.87
CA SER A 4 -38.78 -25.87 26.17
C SER A 4 -39.18 -27.35 26.23
N ASN A 5 -39.37 -28.03 25.10
CA ASN A 5 -39.72 -29.44 25.02
C ASN A 5 -38.49 -30.35 24.89
N ALA A 6 -37.30 -29.89 25.28
CA ALA A 6 -36.09 -30.71 25.22
C ALA A 6 -36.25 -32.02 26.03
N PRO A 7 -35.94 -33.19 25.45
CA PRO A 7 -35.99 -34.46 26.17
C PRO A 7 -35.05 -34.49 27.39
N ILE A 8 -35.36 -35.36 28.36
CA ILE A 8 -34.47 -35.60 29.50
C ILE A 8 -33.13 -36.23 29.06
N LYS A 9 -32.04 -35.87 29.74
CA LYS A 9 -30.70 -36.42 29.49
C LYS A 9 -30.38 -37.54 30.47
N SER A 10 -29.83 -38.65 29.99
CA SER A 10 -29.26 -39.70 30.86
C SER A 10 -27.76 -39.47 31.06
N ALA A 11 -27.32 -39.44 32.33
CA ALA A 11 -25.91 -39.36 32.68
C ALA A 11 -25.17 -40.70 32.56
N VAL A 12 -25.90 -41.81 32.41
CA VAL A 12 -25.34 -43.16 32.37
C VAL A 12 -25.85 -43.87 31.12
N PRO A 13 -24.95 -44.47 30.31
CA PRO A 13 -25.36 -45.34 29.22
C PRO A 13 -26.17 -46.53 29.74
N PHE A 14 -27.05 -47.04 28.88
CA PHE A 14 -27.81 -48.25 29.16
C PHE A 14 -26.86 -49.41 29.45
N ALA A 15 -27.21 -50.26 30.44
CA ALA A 15 -26.42 -51.42 30.86
C ALA A 15 -24.91 -51.16 31.11
N LYS A 16 -24.52 -49.95 31.57
CA LYS A 16 -23.10 -49.60 31.79
C LYS A 16 -22.33 -50.65 32.61
N SER A 17 -22.92 -51.12 33.71
CA SER A 17 -22.36 -52.15 34.59
C SER A 17 -23.06 -53.51 34.45
N GLY A 18 -23.99 -53.65 33.51
CA GLY A 18 -24.73 -54.88 33.27
C GLY A 18 -23.99 -55.81 32.29
N THR A 19 -24.38 -57.08 32.26
CA THR A 19 -23.87 -58.04 31.27
C THR A 19 -24.22 -57.57 29.86
N LYS A 20 -23.19 -57.37 29.03
CA LYS A 20 -23.32 -56.92 27.64
C LYS A 20 -22.23 -57.55 26.77
N ASN A 21 -22.56 -57.83 25.53
CA ASN A 21 -21.59 -58.27 24.52
C ASN A 21 -21.13 -57.08 23.69
N THR A 22 -19.90 -57.12 23.19
CA THR A 22 -19.46 -56.24 22.11
C THR A 22 -20.07 -56.75 20.81
N ILE A 23 -20.80 -55.89 20.11
CA ILE A 23 -21.45 -56.25 18.84
C ILE A 23 -20.41 -56.16 17.71
N PRO A 24 -20.08 -57.27 17.02
CA PRO A 24 -19.14 -57.25 15.92
C PRO A 24 -19.75 -56.55 14.69
N VAL A 25 -18.89 -56.00 13.84
CA VAL A 25 -19.34 -55.51 12.53
C VAL A 25 -19.69 -56.69 11.62
N SER A 26 -18.78 -57.66 11.52
CA SER A 26 -18.92 -58.85 10.67
C SER A 26 -20.16 -59.69 11.00
N SER A 27 -20.71 -60.34 9.97
CA SER A 27 -21.87 -61.21 10.08
C SER A 27 -21.72 -62.29 11.17
N GLN A 28 -22.82 -62.63 11.85
CA GLN A 28 -22.93 -63.71 12.82
C GLN A 28 -23.80 -64.87 12.33
N ILE A 29 -24.38 -64.77 11.13
CA ILE A 29 -25.15 -65.85 10.51
C ILE A 29 -24.25 -67.09 10.36
N SER A 30 -24.73 -68.24 10.85
CA SER A 30 -23.98 -69.52 10.87
C SER A 30 -22.73 -69.54 11.75
N ILE A 31 -22.40 -68.47 12.49
CA ILE A 31 -21.28 -68.43 13.44
C ILE A 31 -21.78 -68.72 14.85
N LYS A 32 -22.76 -67.94 15.33
CA LYS A 32 -23.36 -68.09 16.66
C LYS A 32 -24.87 -67.89 16.57
N PRO A 33 -25.68 -68.95 16.76
CA PRO A 33 -27.13 -68.85 16.68
C PRO A 33 -27.68 -67.78 17.64
N GLY A 34 -28.44 -66.83 17.11
CA GLY A 34 -29.10 -65.77 17.90
C GLY A 34 -28.24 -64.54 18.21
N ALA A 35 -26.95 -64.51 17.82
CA ALA A 35 -26.05 -63.39 18.08
C ALA A 35 -26.19 -62.27 17.05
N ALA A 36 -26.21 -61.01 17.51
CA ALA A 36 -26.35 -59.84 16.63
C ALA A 36 -25.00 -59.34 16.07
N SER A 37 -25.06 -58.64 14.94
CA SER A 37 -23.94 -57.90 14.33
C SER A 37 -24.41 -56.56 13.76
N PHE A 38 -23.50 -55.63 13.46
CA PHE A 38 -23.88 -54.40 12.73
C PHE A 38 -24.25 -54.68 11.27
N THR A 39 -23.70 -55.72 10.64
CA THR A 39 -24.05 -56.09 9.27
C THR A 39 -25.42 -56.75 9.16
N ASP A 40 -25.76 -57.68 10.06
CA ASP A 40 -27.01 -58.45 9.96
C ASP A 40 -28.15 -57.89 10.81
N GLY A 41 -27.84 -57.10 11.84
CA GLY A 41 -28.75 -56.89 12.96
C GLY A 41 -28.94 -58.19 13.75
N PHE A 42 -30.19 -58.51 14.11
CA PHE A 42 -30.52 -59.83 14.68
C PHE A 42 -30.70 -60.86 13.55
N PRO A 43 -30.07 -62.04 13.63
CA PRO A 43 -30.07 -63.00 12.53
C PRO A 43 -31.46 -63.65 12.33
N PRO A 44 -31.79 -64.17 11.13
CA PRO A 44 -33.14 -64.69 10.83
C PRO A 44 -33.67 -65.76 11.79
N LEU A 45 -32.77 -66.54 12.41
CA LEU A 45 -33.14 -67.53 13.43
C LEU A 45 -33.86 -66.91 14.64
N THR A 46 -33.63 -65.63 14.95
CA THR A 46 -34.33 -64.93 16.04
C THR A 46 -35.74 -64.48 15.69
N MET A 47 -36.08 -64.51 14.40
CA MET A 47 -37.41 -64.17 13.89
C MET A 47 -38.20 -65.42 13.49
N THR A 48 -37.64 -66.60 13.72
CA THR A 48 -38.30 -67.89 13.47
C THR A 48 -38.98 -68.37 14.74
N PRO A 49 -40.22 -68.92 14.69
CA PRO A 49 -40.87 -69.48 15.87
C PRO A 49 -40.01 -70.58 16.53
N LEU A 50 -40.05 -70.68 17.87
CA LEU A 50 -39.28 -71.71 18.59
C LEU A 50 -39.67 -73.13 18.14
N ALA A 51 -40.96 -73.35 17.85
CA ALA A 51 -41.45 -74.63 17.34
C ALA A 51 -40.88 -75.01 15.95
N ALA A 52 -40.34 -74.04 15.21
CA ALA A 52 -39.69 -74.22 13.91
C ALA A 52 -38.15 -74.15 14.00
N GLY A 53 -37.57 -74.27 15.19
CA GLY A 53 -36.12 -74.26 15.40
C GLY A 53 -35.50 -72.86 15.56
N GLY A 54 -36.31 -71.83 15.79
CA GLY A 54 -35.81 -70.49 16.08
C GLY A 54 -35.08 -70.39 17.41
N VAL A 55 -34.17 -69.42 17.52
CA VAL A 55 -33.34 -69.16 18.71
C VAL A 55 -33.57 -67.73 19.17
N PRO A 56 -33.97 -67.48 20.42
CA PRO A 56 -34.24 -66.12 20.89
C PRO A 56 -32.98 -65.24 20.82
N PRO A 57 -33.12 -63.92 20.62
CA PRO A 57 -31.98 -63.02 20.65
C PRO A 57 -31.33 -62.96 22.03
N TYR A 58 -30.01 -62.77 22.09
CA TYR A 58 -29.31 -62.64 23.37
C TYR A 58 -29.63 -61.30 24.05
N GLY A 59 -30.08 -61.36 25.32
CA GLY A 59 -30.26 -60.15 26.14
C GLY A 59 -28.99 -59.31 26.31
N ALA A 60 -27.82 -59.97 26.31
CA ALA A 60 -26.52 -59.30 26.34
C ALA A 60 -26.23 -58.52 25.04
N ASP A 61 -26.79 -58.92 23.90
CA ASP A 61 -26.65 -58.19 22.63
C ASP A 61 -27.56 -56.96 22.59
N PHE A 62 -28.79 -57.07 23.13
CA PHE A 62 -29.65 -55.90 23.37
C PHE A 62 -28.94 -54.88 24.26
N ASN A 63 -28.38 -55.33 25.37
CA ASN A 63 -27.60 -54.46 26.26
C ASN A 63 -26.39 -53.86 25.54
N GLY A 64 -25.70 -54.62 24.69
CA GLY A 64 -24.56 -54.16 23.90
C GLY A 64 -24.90 -53.03 22.93
N ILE A 65 -25.90 -53.24 22.05
CA ILE A 65 -26.28 -52.23 21.06
C ILE A 65 -26.91 -50.98 21.70
N LEU A 66 -27.73 -51.15 22.75
CA LEU A 66 -28.31 -50.01 23.48
C LEU A 66 -27.24 -49.24 24.26
N ASN A 67 -26.23 -49.92 24.79
CA ASN A 67 -25.08 -49.28 25.42
C ASN A 67 -24.30 -48.44 24.40
N PHE A 68 -23.96 -48.99 23.23
CA PHE A 68 -23.28 -48.25 22.15
C PHE A 68 -24.04 -46.98 21.72
N LEU A 69 -25.35 -47.10 21.44
CA LEU A 69 -26.16 -45.97 21.02
C LEU A 69 -26.32 -44.91 22.12
N SER A 70 -26.52 -45.35 23.37
CA SER A 70 -26.68 -44.41 24.49
C SER A 70 -25.37 -43.74 24.91
N GLU A 71 -24.21 -44.35 24.65
CA GLU A 71 -22.90 -43.70 24.79
C GLU A 71 -22.74 -42.55 23.81
N GLY A 72 -22.99 -42.79 22.52
CA GLY A 72 -22.97 -41.74 21.50
C GLY A 72 -23.97 -40.62 21.78
N GLN A 73 -25.20 -40.96 22.19
CA GLN A 73 -26.22 -39.99 22.54
C GLN A 73 -25.85 -39.16 23.78
N ARG A 74 -25.20 -39.76 24.77
CA ARG A 74 -24.70 -39.04 25.95
C ARG A 74 -23.61 -38.04 25.56
N TRP A 75 -22.67 -38.43 24.69
CA TRP A 75 -21.63 -37.55 24.18
C TRP A 75 -22.22 -36.35 23.43
N ALA A 76 -23.15 -36.60 22.50
CA ALA A 76 -23.84 -35.54 21.75
C ALA A 76 -24.65 -34.60 22.68
N ASN A 77 -25.35 -35.15 23.67
CA ASN A 77 -26.10 -34.35 24.66
C ASN A 77 -25.23 -33.47 25.56
N ALA A 78 -23.95 -33.81 25.71
CA ALA A 78 -22.95 -33.00 26.41
C ALA A 78 -22.36 -31.90 25.50
N GLY A 79 -22.73 -31.86 24.21
CA GLY A 79 -22.14 -30.97 23.22
C GLY A 79 -20.82 -31.48 22.63
N GLY A 80 -20.47 -32.74 22.88
CA GLY A 80 -19.25 -33.34 22.36
C GLY A 80 -19.33 -33.55 20.85
N GLY A 81 -18.34 -33.04 20.13
CA GLY A 81 -18.11 -33.35 18.72
C GLY A 81 -17.02 -34.40 18.57
N TYR A 82 -16.99 -35.07 17.41
CA TYR A 82 -15.91 -36.02 17.08
C TYR A 82 -14.80 -35.31 16.32
N THR A 83 -13.57 -35.74 16.53
CA THR A 83 -12.43 -35.33 15.71
C THR A 83 -12.41 -36.09 14.39
N PHE A 84 -11.53 -35.67 13.47
CA PHE A 84 -11.30 -36.43 12.25
C PHE A 84 -10.81 -37.85 12.57
N ASP A 85 -11.44 -38.85 11.97
CA ASP A 85 -11.01 -40.25 12.02
C ASP A 85 -10.86 -40.76 10.59
N ALA A 86 -9.63 -41.07 10.20
CA ALA A 86 -9.30 -41.52 8.85
C ALA A 86 -9.94 -42.87 8.50
N ALA A 87 -10.03 -43.80 9.46
CA ALA A 87 -10.61 -45.11 9.24
C ALA A 87 -12.13 -45.00 9.08
N PHE A 88 -12.77 -44.18 9.91
CA PHE A 88 -14.19 -43.87 9.77
C PHE A 88 -14.48 -43.17 8.45
N ALA A 89 -13.72 -42.13 8.10
CA ALA A 89 -13.85 -41.42 6.84
C ALA A 89 -13.75 -42.40 5.66
N ALA A 90 -12.75 -43.27 5.63
CA ALA A 90 -12.62 -44.29 4.59
C ALA A 90 -13.84 -45.24 4.56
N ALA A 91 -14.34 -45.68 5.72
CA ALA A 91 -15.47 -46.60 5.81
C ALA A 91 -16.80 -46.01 5.33
N ILE A 92 -17.01 -44.69 5.51
CA ILE A 92 -18.24 -44.00 5.08
C ILE A 92 -18.14 -43.34 3.70
N GLY A 93 -17.00 -43.47 3.01
CA GLY A 93 -16.75 -42.81 1.72
C GLY A 93 -16.35 -41.32 1.85
N GLY A 94 -15.98 -40.87 3.04
CA GLY A 94 -15.55 -39.52 3.39
C GLY A 94 -16.65 -38.70 4.06
N TYR A 95 -16.27 -37.64 4.74
CA TYR A 95 -17.23 -36.72 5.36
C TYR A 95 -17.99 -35.94 4.28
N PRO A 96 -19.33 -35.84 4.36
CA PRO A 96 -20.12 -35.08 3.39
C PRO A 96 -19.91 -33.56 3.53
N LYS A 97 -20.31 -32.80 2.52
CA LYS A 97 -20.28 -31.33 2.58
C LYS A 97 -21.19 -30.84 3.71
N GLY A 98 -20.70 -29.89 4.51
CA GLY A 98 -21.40 -29.36 5.69
C GLY A 98 -21.21 -30.18 6.97
N ALA A 99 -20.50 -31.31 6.92
CA ALA A 99 -20.14 -32.04 8.14
C ALA A 99 -19.33 -31.16 9.10
N LEU A 100 -19.67 -31.22 10.39
CA LEU A 100 -18.99 -30.53 11.47
C LEU A 100 -18.16 -31.51 12.29
N ILE A 101 -16.87 -31.24 12.43
CA ILE A 101 -15.96 -32.00 13.31
C ILE A 101 -15.11 -31.03 14.12
N ILE A 102 -14.57 -31.51 15.24
CA ILE A 102 -13.68 -30.72 16.11
C ILE A 102 -12.22 -31.02 15.74
N GLY A 103 -11.34 -30.02 15.85
CA GLY A 103 -9.90 -30.22 15.74
C GLY A 103 -9.34 -31.03 16.91
N ASN A 104 -8.11 -31.51 16.76
CA ASN A 104 -7.40 -32.22 17.83
C ASN A 104 -7.07 -31.31 19.03
N ASP A 105 -7.20 -29.99 18.86
CA ASP A 105 -7.15 -28.99 19.92
C ASP A 105 -8.38 -28.99 20.83
N GLY A 106 -9.46 -29.68 20.45
CA GLY A 106 -10.72 -29.73 21.19
C GLY A 106 -11.52 -28.42 21.15
N LEU A 107 -11.10 -27.44 20.36
CA LEU A 107 -11.66 -26.08 20.34
C LEU A 107 -12.11 -25.66 18.94
N THR A 108 -11.31 -25.95 17.91
CA THR A 108 -11.60 -25.50 16.56
C THR A 108 -12.70 -26.36 15.96
N VAL A 109 -13.77 -25.73 15.46
CA VAL A 109 -14.83 -26.43 14.72
C VAL A 109 -14.57 -26.26 13.23
N TRP A 110 -14.45 -27.38 12.53
CA TRP A 110 -14.22 -27.47 11.10
C TRP A 110 -15.50 -27.83 10.36
N VAL A 111 -15.77 -27.13 9.26
CA VAL A 111 -16.88 -27.39 8.35
C VAL A 111 -16.36 -27.95 7.03
N SER A 112 -16.79 -29.15 6.67
CA SER A 112 -16.44 -29.76 5.38
C SER A 112 -17.06 -28.95 4.25
N GLN A 113 -16.28 -28.66 3.21
CA GLN A 113 -16.70 -27.89 2.03
C GLN A 113 -16.98 -28.77 0.81
N ALA A 114 -16.65 -30.06 0.89
CA ALA A 114 -16.78 -31.02 -0.20
C ALA A 114 -17.44 -32.31 0.30
N ASP A 115 -18.12 -33.00 -0.61
CA ASP A 115 -18.58 -34.37 -0.37
C ASP A 115 -17.40 -35.33 -0.43
N ASN A 116 -17.55 -36.49 0.22
CA ASN A 116 -16.54 -37.55 0.25
C ASN A 116 -15.16 -37.07 0.75
N ASN A 117 -15.15 -36.12 1.69
CA ASN A 117 -13.93 -35.51 2.18
C ASN A 117 -13.16 -36.46 3.12
N THR A 118 -11.99 -36.89 2.67
CA THR A 118 -11.09 -37.79 3.41
C THR A 118 -9.82 -37.10 3.90
N ILE A 119 -9.73 -35.77 3.74
CA ILE A 119 -8.57 -34.98 4.15
C ILE A 119 -8.68 -34.64 5.64
N ASP A 120 -7.57 -34.68 6.37
CA ASP A 120 -7.52 -34.25 7.77
C ASP A 120 -7.55 -32.71 7.86
N PRO A 121 -8.53 -32.09 8.56
CA PRO A 121 -8.57 -30.64 8.75
C PRO A 121 -7.45 -30.09 9.64
N ASN A 122 -6.79 -30.92 10.45
CA ASN A 122 -5.79 -30.47 11.42
C ASN A 122 -4.49 -29.97 10.75
N ALA A 123 -4.33 -30.20 9.44
CA ALA A 123 -3.30 -29.57 8.62
C ALA A 123 -3.56 -28.06 8.36
N GLY A 124 -4.74 -27.55 8.72
CA GLY A 124 -5.14 -26.16 8.58
C GLY A 124 -6.25 -25.92 7.54
N VAL A 125 -6.57 -24.65 7.33
CA VAL A 125 -7.61 -24.22 6.39
C VAL A 125 -7.26 -24.64 4.97
N SER A 126 -8.21 -25.26 4.26
CA SER A 126 -8.04 -25.75 2.89
C SER A 126 -9.33 -25.59 2.08
N VAL A 127 -9.28 -25.98 0.80
CA VAL A 127 -10.49 -26.02 -0.05
C VAL A 127 -11.56 -26.98 0.47
N ASN A 128 -11.15 -27.98 1.27
CA ASN A 128 -12.04 -29.01 1.81
C ASN A 128 -12.53 -28.69 3.22
N TRP A 129 -11.83 -27.82 3.97
CA TRP A 129 -12.14 -27.52 5.36
C TRP A 129 -12.03 -26.03 5.65
N ARG A 130 -13.08 -25.46 6.25
CA ARG A 130 -13.04 -24.12 6.82
C ARG A 130 -13.27 -24.17 8.32
N ALA A 131 -12.42 -23.49 9.07
CA ALA A 131 -12.64 -23.28 10.49
C ALA A 131 -13.73 -22.22 10.70
N LEU A 132 -14.61 -22.44 11.67
CA LEU A 132 -15.49 -21.40 12.17
C LEU A 132 -14.67 -20.35 12.93
N ALA A 133 -15.06 -19.08 12.80
CA ALA A 133 -14.38 -17.97 13.46
C ALA A 133 -14.67 -17.97 14.97
N SER A 134 -13.68 -17.57 15.78
CA SER A 134 -13.88 -17.35 17.22
C SER A 134 -14.93 -16.26 17.46
N LEU A 135 -15.83 -16.46 18.43
CA LEU A 135 -16.76 -15.41 18.85
C LEU A 135 -16.07 -14.26 19.58
N THR A 136 -14.92 -14.53 20.20
CA THR A 136 -14.11 -13.53 20.89
C THR A 136 -12.87 -13.22 20.04
N SER A 137 -12.77 -11.98 19.56
CA SER A 137 -11.65 -11.48 18.76
C SER A 137 -11.27 -12.41 17.59
N PRO A 138 -12.20 -12.66 16.65
CA PRO A 138 -11.89 -13.47 15.47
C PRO A 138 -10.76 -12.84 14.65
N VAL A 139 -9.86 -13.70 14.17
CA VAL A 139 -9.01 -13.37 13.03
C VAL A 139 -9.80 -13.69 11.77
N PHE A 140 -10.21 -12.67 11.00
CA PHE A 140 -10.87 -12.88 9.72
C PHE A 140 -9.86 -13.29 8.65
N LEU A 141 -10.20 -14.29 7.83
CA LEU A 141 -9.37 -14.81 6.75
C LEU A 141 -10.00 -14.50 5.38
N GLY A 142 -9.18 -14.37 4.33
CA GLY A 142 -9.64 -14.07 2.97
C GLY A 142 -9.95 -12.58 2.76
N THR A 143 -11.05 -12.28 2.06
CA THR A 143 -11.57 -10.91 1.84
C THR A 143 -12.89 -10.71 2.60
N PRO A 144 -12.86 -10.30 3.88
CA PRO A 144 -14.06 -10.16 4.68
C PRO A 144 -14.98 -9.08 4.11
N ALA A 145 -16.26 -9.41 3.97
CA ALA A 145 -17.29 -8.44 3.58
C ALA A 145 -18.13 -8.07 4.81
N ALA A 146 -18.49 -6.80 4.92
CA ALA A 146 -19.43 -6.28 5.90
C ALA A 146 -20.37 -5.28 5.20
N PRO A 147 -21.59 -5.04 5.71
CA PRO A 147 -22.43 -3.96 5.20
C PRO A 147 -21.73 -2.61 5.31
N THR A 148 -21.76 -1.81 4.25
CA THR A 148 -21.21 -0.45 4.24
C THR A 148 -22.10 0.46 5.10
N PRO A 149 -21.58 1.07 6.18
CA PRO A 149 -22.32 2.05 6.97
C PRO A 149 -22.62 3.34 6.19
N ASP A 150 -23.65 4.07 6.61
CA ASP A 150 -23.93 5.40 6.10
C ASP A 150 -22.80 6.39 6.48
N TYR A 151 -22.61 7.42 5.66
CA TYR A 151 -21.63 8.47 5.94
C TYR A 151 -21.92 9.19 7.28
N GLY A 152 -20.89 9.40 8.10
CA GLY A 152 -21.00 10.04 9.41
C GLY A 152 -21.39 9.11 10.55
N ASP A 153 -21.56 7.81 10.31
CA ASP A 153 -21.76 6.81 11.36
C ASP A 153 -20.55 6.79 12.34
N ASN A 154 -20.83 6.92 13.64
CA ASN A 154 -19.86 6.95 14.73
C ASN A 154 -20.02 5.79 15.72
N THR A 155 -20.74 4.73 15.32
CA THR A 155 -20.95 3.53 16.13
C THR A 155 -19.78 2.54 16.01
N ASN A 156 -19.80 1.47 16.81
CA ASN A 156 -18.76 0.45 16.83
C ASN A 156 -18.83 -0.56 15.66
N LYS A 157 -19.47 -0.19 14.54
CA LYS A 157 -19.53 -1.03 13.34
C LYS A 157 -18.15 -1.13 12.66
N LEU A 158 -17.95 -2.17 11.86
CA LEU A 158 -16.76 -2.27 11.02
C LEU A 158 -16.80 -1.22 9.91
N ALA A 159 -15.71 -0.47 9.75
CA ALA A 159 -15.53 0.43 8.62
C ALA A 159 -15.13 -0.37 7.37
N THR A 160 -15.98 -0.36 6.33
CA THR A 160 -15.65 -0.96 5.04
C THR A 160 -14.72 -0.05 4.23
N THR A 161 -14.04 -0.60 3.21
CA THR A 161 -13.20 0.19 2.31
C THR A 161 -14.01 1.25 1.54
N GLU A 162 -15.27 0.95 1.21
CA GLU A 162 -16.20 1.88 0.58
C GLU A 162 -16.58 3.05 1.50
N PHE A 163 -16.83 2.77 2.79
CA PHE A 163 -17.04 3.82 3.79
C PHE A 163 -15.81 4.72 3.92
N VAL A 164 -14.60 4.15 4.01
CA VAL A 164 -13.36 4.93 4.12
C VAL A 164 -13.13 5.78 2.86
N GLN A 165 -13.37 5.24 1.66
CA GLN A 165 -13.25 6.00 0.43
C GLN A 165 -14.22 7.20 0.41
N SER A 166 -15.46 6.99 0.85
CA SER A 166 -16.47 8.05 0.97
C SER A 166 -16.08 9.10 2.02
N ALA A 167 -15.52 8.67 3.16
CA ALA A 167 -15.03 9.55 4.21
C ALA A 167 -13.86 10.44 3.75
N VAL A 168 -12.92 9.88 2.99
CA VAL A 168 -11.71 10.57 2.53
C VAL A 168 -11.96 11.42 1.27
N ALA A 169 -12.97 11.09 0.46
CA ALA A 169 -13.29 11.84 -0.75
C ALA A 169 -13.53 13.35 -0.49
N GLY A 170 -14.08 13.72 0.67
CA GLY A 170 -14.28 15.12 1.07
C GLY A 170 -13.00 15.87 1.49
N VAL A 171 -11.90 15.18 1.73
CA VAL A 171 -10.60 15.77 2.13
C VAL A 171 -9.76 16.16 0.90
N ALA A 172 -10.01 15.54 -0.26
CA ALA A 172 -9.37 15.91 -1.51
C ALA A 172 -9.98 17.20 -2.09
N SER A 173 -9.55 18.35 -1.56
CA SER A 173 -9.80 19.65 -2.20
C SER A 173 -9.23 19.64 -3.63
N PRO A 174 -9.91 20.21 -4.63
CA PRO A 174 -9.43 20.23 -6.01
C PRO A 174 -8.00 20.81 -6.10
N PRO A 175 -7.22 20.47 -7.13
CA PRO A 175 -5.96 21.15 -7.40
C PRO A 175 -6.21 22.65 -7.47
N ALA A 176 -5.38 23.44 -6.78
CA ALA A 176 -5.47 24.89 -6.87
C ALA A 176 -5.21 25.33 -8.32
N THR A 177 -6.04 26.23 -8.81
CA THR A 177 -5.82 26.94 -10.07
C THR A 177 -5.94 28.44 -9.82
N THR A 178 -5.68 29.25 -10.85
CA THR A 178 -5.92 30.70 -10.78
C THR A 178 -7.39 31.09 -10.56
N LEU A 179 -8.33 30.14 -10.72
CA LEU A 179 -9.78 30.36 -10.58
C LEU A 179 -10.41 29.55 -9.45
N VAL A 180 -9.70 28.57 -8.89
CA VAL A 180 -10.24 27.61 -7.91
C VAL A 180 -9.30 27.51 -6.72
N SER A 181 -9.80 27.83 -5.53
CA SER A 181 -9.10 27.56 -4.27
C SER A 181 -8.91 26.06 -4.08
N GLY A 182 -7.70 25.65 -3.74
CA GLY A 182 -7.35 24.24 -3.69
C GLY A 182 -6.00 23.96 -3.05
N ILE A 183 -5.50 22.73 -3.23
CA ILE A 183 -4.15 22.34 -2.80
C ILE A 183 -3.17 22.56 -3.95
N SER A 184 -2.05 23.25 -3.69
CA SER A 184 -0.94 23.44 -4.64
C SER A 184 0.33 22.82 -4.10
N ARG A 185 1.10 22.15 -4.98
CA ARG A 185 2.43 21.63 -4.65
C ARG A 185 3.46 22.77 -4.64
N ARG A 186 4.52 22.64 -3.83
CA ARG A 186 5.69 23.53 -3.91
C ARG A 186 6.48 23.31 -5.20
N ALA A 187 6.87 24.40 -5.84
CA ALA A 187 7.74 24.37 -7.02
C ALA A 187 9.09 23.72 -6.72
N THR A 188 9.57 22.86 -7.63
CA THR A 188 10.96 22.38 -7.64
C THR A 188 11.90 23.47 -8.13
N THR A 189 13.21 23.29 -7.93
CA THR A 189 14.23 24.23 -8.43
C THR A 189 14.18 24.43 -9.94
N PRO A 190 14.10 23.39 -10.79
CA PRO A 190 13.99 23.58 -12.24
C PRO A 190 12.72 24.33 -12.65
N GLU A 191 11.57 24.02 -12.01
CA GLU A 191 10.30 24.71 -12.27
C GLU A 191 10.39 26.20 -11.90
N ALA A 192 11.01 26.52 -10.77
CA ALA A 192 11.21 27.90 -10.34
C ALA A 192 12.14 28.67 -11.29
N GLN A 193 13.15 28.02 -11.87
CA GLN A 193 14.09 28.64 -12.82
C GLN A 193 13.50 28.82 -14.22
N ALA A 194 12.52 28.00 -14.61
CA ALA A 194 11.90 28.05 -15.93
C ALA A 194 10.93 29.23 -16.11
N PHE A 195 10.37 29.78 -15.02
CA PHE A 195 9.38 30.88 -15.04
C PHE A 195 8.12 30.59 -15.90
N THR A 196 7.72 29.33 -16.04
CA THR A 196 6.61 28.93 -16.93
C THR A 196 5.36 28.43 -16.21
N SER A 197 5.47 27.95 -14.97
CA SER A 197 4.35 27.32 -14.26
C SER A 197 3.47 28.33 -13.54
N SER A 198 2.14 28.21 -13.69
CA SER A 198 1.12 29.03 -13.00
C SER A 198 0.47 28.35 -11.79
N ASP A 199 0.65 27.03 -11.65
CA ASP A 199 -0.19 26.21 -10.76
C ASP A 199 0.57 25.67 -9.53
N VAL A 200 1.80 26.15 -9.32
CA VAL A 200 2.69 25.74 -8.22
C VAL A 200 2.96 26.90 -7.27
N THR A 201 3.11 26.57 -5.98
CA THR A 201 3.41 27.57 -4.95
C THR A 201 4.91 27.74 -4.77
N ILE A 202 5.35 28.98 -4.62
CA ILE A 202 6.74 29.33 -4.35
C ILE A 202 7.00 29.40 -2.84
N SER A 203 8.16 28.89 -2.42
CA SER A 203 8.70 29.05 -1.07
C SER A 203 9.88 30.03 -1.10
N PRO A 204 10.34 30.59 0.04
CA PRO A 204 11.56 31.39 0.05
C PRO A 204 12.77 30.69 -0.57
N ALA A 205 12.88 29.36 -0.41
CA ALA A 205 13.96 28.57 -0.99
C ALA A 205 13.85 28.42 -2.51
N SER A 206 12.66 28.16 -3.04
CA SER A 206 12.45 28.06 -4.50
C SER A 206 12.46 29.44 -5.18
N LEU A 207 12.03 30.50 -4.49
CA LEU A 207 12.22 31.87 -4.94
C LEU A 207 13.70 32.19 -5.12
N ARG A 208 14.52 31.88 -4.10
CA ARG A 208 15.98 32.03 -4.20
C ARG A 208 16.55 31.21 -5.37
N ALA A 209 16.09 29.98 -5.55
CA ALA A 209 16.58 29.10 -6.62
C ALA A 209 16.26 29.63 -8.03
N ALA A 210 15.14 30.37 -8.18
CA ALA A 210 14.74 31.00 -9.43
C ALA A 210 15.76 32.02 -9.95
N PHE A 211 16.50 32.67 -9.04
CA PHE A 211 17.58 33.63 -9.35
C PHE A 211 18.98 33.01 -9.25
N GLN A 212 19.09 31.70 -9.46
CA GLN A 212 20.35 30.95 -9.42
C GLN A 212 20.49 30.06 -10.66
N GLY A 213 21.58 29.30 -10.76
CA GLY A 213 21.82 28.38 -11.88
C GLY A 213 21.96 29.14 -13.20
N ALA A 214 21.19 28.75 -14.21
CA ALA A 214 21.24 29.39 -15.52
C ALA A 214 20.84 30.87 -15.50
N ASN A 215 20.13 31.34 -14.46
CA ASN A 215 19.64 32.71 -14.33
C ASN A 215 20.61 33.64 -13.59
N TYR A 216 21.77 33.16 -13.13
CA TYR A 216 22.74 33.99 -12.40
C TYR A 216 24.17 33.45 -12.49
N SER A 217 25.12 34.33 -12.79
CA SER A 217 26.56 34.04 -12.67
C SER A 217 27.26 35.10 -11.84
N ALA A 218 27.85 34.68 -10.71
CA ALA A 218 28.60 35.54 -9.78
C ALA A 218 30.05 35.83 -10.21
N THR A 219 30.43 35.48 -11.43
CA THR A 219 31.78 35.73 -11.95
C THR A 219 32.06 37.22 -12.12
N PHE A 220 33.35 37.58 -12.22
CA PHE A 220 33.77 38.97 -12.50
C PHE A 220 33.10 39.55 -13.74
N ASN A 221 32.97 38.73 -14.79
CA ASN A 221 32.10 38.98 -15.93
C ASN A 221 30.87 38.10 -15.75
N GLY A 222 29.80 38.66 -15.19
CA GLY A 222 28.64 37.91 -14.71
C GLY A 222 27.32 38.51 -15.19
N TYR A 223 26.23 37.85 -14.81
CA TYR A 223 24.89 38.24 -15.23
C TYR A 223 23.81 37.81 -14.24
N GLN A 224 22.66 38.44 -14.34
CA GLN A 224 21.42 38.06 -13.66
C GLN A 224 20.23 38.21 -14.63
N VAL A 225 19.43 37.16 -14.73
CA VAL A 225 18.16 37.15 -15.47
C VAL A 225 17.03 37.48 -14.51
N LEU A 226 16.16 38.42 -14.90
CA LEU A 226 15.00 38.85 -14.13
C LEU A 226 13.71 38.20 -14.67
N PRO A 227 12.67 38.00 -13.84
CA PRO A 227 11.40 37.42 -14.26
C PRO A 227 10.69 38.17 -15.38
N SER A 228 11.01 39.46 -15.60
CA SER A 228 10.50 40.26 -16.71
C SER A 228 11.12 39.89 -18.07
N GLY A 229 12.12 39.01 -18.10
CA GLY A 229 12.93 38.72 -19.28
C GLY A 229 14.07 39.72 -19.51
N ILE A 230 14.21 40.73 -18.64
CA ILE A 230 15.38 41.63 -18.66
C ILE A 230 16.60 40.87 -18.12
N ILE A 231 17.73 41.08 -18.77
CA ILE A 231 19.03 40.54 -18.36
C ILE A 231 19.91 41.73 -17.99
N GLU A 232 20.51 41.66 -16.81
CA GLU A 232 21.56 42.56 -16.38
C GLU A 232 22.90 41.83 -16.43
N GLN A 233 23.91 42.46 -17.01
CA GLN A 233 25.26 41.89 -17.06
C GLN A 233 26.28 42.91 -16.61
N TRP A 234 27.37 42.43 -16.03
CA TRP A 234 28.50 43.24 -15.58
C TRP A 234 29.81 42.59 -15.99
N GLY A 235 30.86 43.41 -16.04
CA GLY A 235 32.18 42.90 -16.28
C GLY A 235 33.28 43.93 -16.17
N VAL A 236 34.49 43.44 -16.43
CA VAL A 236 35.74 44.21 -16.37
C VAL A 236 36.50 43.99 -17.67
N VAL A 237 36.86 45.10 -18.32
CA VAL A 237 37.93 45.13 -19.32
C VAL A 237 39.26 45.18 -18.58
N PRO A 238 40.13 44.18 -18.76
CA PRO A 238 41.39 44.10 -18.04
C PRO A 238 42.28 45.33 -18.21
N LEU A 239 43.19 45.49 -17.25
CA LEU A 239 44.18 46.57 -17.24
C LEU A 239 44.99 46.59 -18.55
N VAL A 240 45.14 47.79 -19.11
CA VAL A 240 46.12 48.07 -20.15
C VAL A 240 46.92 49.29 -19.75
N THR A 241 48.21 49.30 -20.07
CA THR A 241 49.04 50.51 -19.98
C THR A 241 48.99 51.23 -21.31
N LEU A 242 48.39 52.43 -21.33
CA LEU A 242 48.30 53.25 -22.54
C LEU A 242 49.48 54.22 -22.60
N PRO A 243 50.26 54.25 -23.68
CA PRO A 243 51.23 55.32 -23.92
C PRO A 243 50.62 56.72 -23.81
N ALA A 244 51.47 57.72 -23.63
CA ALA A 244 51.07 59.13 -23.69
C ALA A 244 50.36 59.43 -25.03
N ASN A 245 49.29 60.23 -24.98
CA ASN A 245 48.49 60.64 -26.13
C ASN A 245 48.06 59.48 -27.04
N SER A 246 47.50 58.41 -26.46
CA SER A 246 47.10 57.20 -27.20
C SER A 246 45.71 56.69 -26.81
N THR A 247 45.12 55.90 -27.70
CA THR A 247 43.87 55.19 -27.46
C THR A 247 44.05 53.69 -27.72
N SER A 248 43.27 52.86 -27.03
CA SER A 248 43.21 51.41 -27.26
C SER A 248 41.77 50.93 -27.19
N ASP A 249 41.40 50.14 -28.17
CA ASP A 249 40.08 49.55 -28.29
C ASP A 249 40.09 48.15 -27.69
N ALA A 250 39.05 47.83 -26.94
CA ALA A 250 38.83 46.52 -26.34
C ALA A 250 37.46 45.99 -26.74
N VAL A 251 37.46 44.84 -27.40
CA VAL A 251 36.24 44.11 -27.72
C VAL A 251 35.78 43.37 -26.46
N VAL A 252 34.58 43.69 -26.00
CA VAL A 252 33.94 43.06 -24.84
C VAL A 252 32.89 42.09 -25.34
N THR A 253 33.00 40.82 -24.94
CA THR A 253 31.95 39.82 -25.11
C THR A 253 31.12 39.75 -23.84
N PHE A 254 29.80 39.85 -23.97
CA PHE A 254 28.90 39.73 -22.84
C PHE A 254 28.84 38.28 -22.34
N PRO A 255 28.78 38.05 -21.01
CA PRO A 255 28.66 36.73 -20.41
C PRO A 255 27.51 35.87 -20.96
N MET A 256 26.42 36.52 -21.35
CA MET A 256 25.24 35.93 -21.96
C MET A 256 24.81 36.78 -23.17
N ALA A 257 24.45 36.16 -24.28
CA ALA A 257 23.87 36.90 -25.40
C ALA A 257 22.46 37.38 -25.02
N PHE A 258 22.14 38.65 -25.27
CA PHE A 258 20.76 39.13 -25.22
C PHE A 258 19.95 38.46 -26.34
N ALA A 259 18.69 38.11 -26.09
CA ALA A 259 17.87 37.43 -27.10
C ALA A 259 17.42 38.39 -28.21
N ALA A 260 17.34 39.69 -27.93
CA ALA A 260 17.01 40.73 -28.90
C ALA A 260 18.05 41.84 -28.96
N ASN A 261 18.16 42.68 -27.93
CA ASN A 261 18.99 43.90 -27.96
C ASN A 261 19.59 44.25 -26.60
N ALA A 262 20.81 44.78 -26.63
CA ALA A 262 21.34 45.57 -25.52
C ALA A 262 20.66 46.95 -25.53
N LEU A 263 20.00 47.32 -24.44
CA LEU A 263 19.19 48.54 -24.33
C LEU A 263 20.01 49.72 -23.80
N SER A 264 20.90 49.46 -22.85
CA SER A 264 21.72 50.49 -22.22
C SER A 264 23.02 49.90 -21.70
N ILE A 265 24.09 50.68 -21.77
CA ILE A 265 25.38 50.36 -21.18
C ILE A 265 25.92 51.56 -20.41
N ALA A 266 26.37 51.30 -19.20
CA ALA A 266 27.12 52.23 -18.37
C ALA A 266 28.55 51.70 -18.23
N VAL A 267 29.52 52.60 -18.36
CA VAL A 267 30.94 52.31 -18.16
C VAL A 267 31.51 53.19 -17.07
N SER A 268 32.42 52.64 -16.27
CA SER A 268 33.20 53.38 -15.29
C SER A 268 34.67 53.06 -15.46
N VAL A 269 35.52 54.06 -15.31
CA VAL A 269 36.96 53.91 -15.43
C VAL A 269 37.60 53.90 -14.05
N GLU A 270 38.54 52.99 -13.86
CA GLU A 270 39.38 52.90 -12.69
C GLU A 270 40.82 53.23 -13.11
N THR A 271 41.33 54.35 -12.58
CA THR A 271 42.60 54.95 -12.97
C THR A 271 43.19 55.78 -11.83
N PRO A 272 44.53 55.82 -11.66
CA PRO A 272 45.18 56.76 -10.74
C PRO A 272 45.21 58.20 -11.28
N ALA A 273 44.81 58.45 -12.53
CA ALA A 273 44.87 59.75 -13.20
C ALA A 273 43.51 60.18 -13.79
N PRO A 274 42.56 60.65 -12.94
CA PRO A 274 41.16 60.85 -13.33
C PRO A 274 40.92 62.00 -14.31
N THR A 275 41.88 62.92 -14.47
CA THR A 275 41.78 64.05 -15.41
C THR A 275 42.39 63.76 -16.78
N GLN A 276 43.11 62.65 -16.93
CA GLN A 276 43.92 62.33 -18.12
C GLN A 276 43.53 61.01 -18.78
N VAL A 277 42.67 60.23 -18.15
CA VAL A 277 42.21 58.95 -18.66
C VAL A 277 40.71 59.00 -18.92
N SER A 278 40.28 58.40 -20.02
CA SER A 278 38.87 58.32 -20.40
C SER A 278 38.48 56.91 -20.83
N CYS A 279 37.18 56.61 -20.72
CA CYS A 279 36.56 55.47 -21.38
C CYS A 279 35.33 55.94 -22.15
N SER A 280 35.11 55.39 -23.34
CA SER A 280 33.90 55.63 -24.12
C SER A 280 33.40 54.35 -24.78
N VAL A 281 32.10 54.35 -25.08
CA VAL A 281 31.44 53.26 -25.79
C VAL A 281 31.45 53.59 -27.28
N MET A 282 31.85 52.65 -28.14
CA MET A 282 31.66 52.80 -29.58
C MET A 282 30.23 52.44 -29.95
N THR A 283 29.42 53.46 -30.21
CA THR A 283 27.96 53.35 -30.35
C THR A 283 27.51 52.48 -31.53
N ASP A 284 28.33 52.36 -32.56
CA ASP A 284 28.11 51.52 -33.75
C ASP A 284 28.43 50.04 -33.51
N THR A 285 29.01 49.69 -32.37
CA THR A 285 29.47 48.32 -32.06
C THR A 285 28.64 47.62 -30.99
N LEU A 286 27.65 48.29 -30.39
CA LEU A 286 26.79 47.69 -29.38
C LEU A 286 25.84 46.68 -30.05
N THR A 287 26.04 45.41 -29.74
CA THR A 287 25.25 44.29 -30.28
C THR A 287 24.65 43.47 -29.14
N ALA A 288 23.88 42.44 -29.48
CA ALA A 288 23.34 41.49 -28.50
C ALA A 288 24.43 40.68 -27.77
N THR A 289 25.64 40.57 -28.32
CA THR A 289 26.71 39.70 -27.81
C THR A 289 27.91 40.46 -27.25
N GLY A 290 27.98 41.77 -27.48
CA GLY A 290 29.14 42.53 -27.05
C GLY A 290 29.15 43.98 -27.51
N VAL A 291 30.26 44.65 -27.20
CA VAL A 291 30.50 46.05 -27.55
C VAL A 291 32.01 46.32 -27.59
N THR A 292 32.43 47.30 -28.37
CA THR A 292 33.80 47.81 -28.32
C THR A 292 33.86 49.03 -27.41
N LEU A 293 34.76 48.97 -26.42
CA LEU A 293 35.07 50.10 -25.54
C LEU A 293 36.41 50.71 -25.93
N ARG A 294 36.45 52.04 -26.01
CA ARG A 294 37.68 52.80 -26.25
C ARG A 294 38.21 53.35 -24.93
N ARG A 295 39.49 53.09 -24.67
CA ARG A 295 40.24 53.63 -23.53
C ARG A 295 41.21 54.68 -24.05
N GLY A 296 41.27 55.84 -23.42
CA GLY A 296 42.12 56.95 -23.84
C GLY A 296 43.06 57.43 -22.75
N ASN A 297 44.26 57.84 -23.14
CA ASN A 297 45.22 58.56 -22.32
C ASN A 297 45.57 59.88 -23.02
N SER A 298 45.15 61.01 -22.45
CA SER A 298 45.45 62.36 -22.93
C SER A 298 46.68 62.99 -22.28
N SER A 299 47.39 62.27 -21.41
CA SER A 299 48.68 62.71 -20.87
C SER A 299 49.68 62.89 -21.99
N THR A 300 50.44 63.97 -21.96
CA THR A 300 51.47 64.30 -22.96
C THR A 300 52.81 63.63 -22.68
N SER A 301 52.98 63.04 -21.48
CA SER A 301 54.27 62.48 -21.04
C SER A 301 54.18 61.17 -20.25
N THR A 302 53.04 60.88 -19.62
CA THR A 302 52.91 59.76 -18.68
C THR A 302 52.04 58.64 -19.25
N PRO A 303 52.57 57.40 -19.38
CA PRO A 303 51.74 56.23 -19.60
C PRO A 303 50.86 55.94 -18.37
N TRP A 304 49.57 55.65 -18.59
CA TRP A 304 48.64 55.37 -17.51
C TRP A 304 48.04 53.98 -17.62
N ASN A 305 47.83 53.35 -16.47
CA ASN A 305 47.10 52.09 -16.35
C ASN A 305 45.59 52.38 -16.34
N VAL A 306 44.86 51.70 -17.21
CA VAL A 306 43.43 51.90 -17.40
C VAL A 306 42.68 50.59 -17.28
N VAL A 307 41.76 50.51 -16.32
CA VAL A 307 40.77 49.44 -16.16
C VAL A 307 39.39 50.03 -16.41
N VAL A 308 38.52 49.30 -17.12
CA VAL A 308 37.14 49.74 -17.34
C VAL A 308 36.19 48.69 -16.80
N ARG A 309 35.19 49.12 -16.04
CA ARG A 309 34.08 48.27 -15.62
C ARG A 309 32.86 48.65 -16.44
N TYR A 310 32.02 47.68 -16.76
CA TYR A 310 30.78 47.92 -17.48
C TYR A 310 29.60 47.25 -16.78
N ARG A 311 28.44 47.86 -16.96
CA ARG A 311 27.12 47.30 -16.63
C ARG A 311 26.22 47.51 -17.83
N VAL A 312 25.62 46.46 -18.34
CA VAL A 312 24.76 46.48 -19.52
C VAL A 312 23.42 45.82 -19.20
N ILE A 313 22.34 46.40 -19.71
CA ILE A 313 20.97 45.91 -19.54
C ILE A 313 20.38 45.67 -20.92
N GLY A 314 19.70 44.54 -21.10
CA GLY A 314 19.07 44.16 -22.35
C GLY A 314 18.00 43.08 -22.17
N ARG A 315 17.48 42.59 -23.27
CA ARG A 315 16.56 41.45 -23.34
C ARG A 315 16.84 40.63 -24.57
#